data_AF-A0A976L2R4-F1
#
_entry.id   AF-A0A976L2R4-F1
#
_cell.length_a   1.000
_cell.length_b   1.000
_cell.length_c   1.000
_cell.angle_alpha   90.00
_cell.angle_beta   90.00
_cell.angle_gamma   90.00
#
_symmetry.space_group_name_H-M   'P 1'
#
loop_
_entity.id
_entity.type
_entity.pdbx_description
1 polymer ?
#
loop_
_entity_poly.entity_id
_entity_poly.type
_entity_poly.pdbx_seq_one_letter_code
_entity_poly.pdbx_strand_id
1 'polypeptide(L)'
;MKKIIVILLVAFVSITWKIDLQNNQRPCVAFSFDDGNPNDILNYKGEEWNAMIVEQLKKYNIKAVWFVGAKKLDNEKGKLLLQNWDNAGNIIANHTYNHTNFNDTLMTCYDFINEIQKCDSLINSYKNYQRIFRFPYLKGGNTIAKRDCLRSYLKINEYKQGWVTIDASDWYINSRLIKRLKKNPQADIKGFKDYYINHIFVRAQYYNNLSKEIISVLLN
;
A
#
# COMPACT_ATOMS: atom_id res chain seq x y z
N MET A 1 38.36 66.00 -33.55
CA MET A 1 37.63 65.15 -32.58
C MET A 1 37.20 63.86 -33.28
N LYS A 2 37.92 62.75 -33.08
CA LYS A 2 37.59 61.43 -33.64
C LYS A 2 36.73 60.68 -32.61
N LYS A 3 35.52 60.26 -32.98
CA LYS A 3 34.64 59.42 -32.14
C LYS A 3 35.07 57.97 -32.29
N ILE A 4 35.52 57.35 -31.21
CA ILE A 4 35.79 55.91 -31.12
C ILE A 4 34.47 55.21 -30.82
N ILE A 5 34.05 54.30 -31.70
CA ILE A 5 32.93 53.39 -31.47
C ILE A 5 33.51 52.12 -30.86
N VAL A 6 33.19 51.86 -29.59
CA VAL A 6 33.51 50.59 -28.92
C VAL A 6 32.34 49.64 -29.16
N ILE A 7 32.57 48.58 -29.93
CA ILE A 7 31.61 47.49 -30.10
C ILE A 7 31.87 46.48 -28.98
N LEU A 8 30.94 46.39 -28.03
CA LEU A 8 30.95 45.38 -26.97
C LEU A 8 30.34 44.08 -27.52
N LEU A 9 31.20 43.10 -27.78
CA LEU A 9 30.82 41.72 -28.09
C LEU A 9 30.39 41.03 -26.80
N VAL A 10 29.08 40.92 -26.57
CA VAL A 10 28.51 40.12 -25.48
C VAL A 10 28.42 38.68 -25.97
N ALA A 11 29.36 37.84 -25.55
CA ALA A 11 29.28 36.40 -25.76
C ALA A 11 28.22 35.80 -24.81
N PHE A 12 27.08 35.39 -25.36
CA PHE A 12 26.11 34.57 -24.64
C PHE A 12 26.67 33.15 -24.52
N VAL A 13 27.25 32.82 -23.36
CA VAL A 13 27.53 31.43 -23.00
C VAL A 13 26.22 30.83 -22.49
N SER A 14 25.54 30.08 -23.34
CA SER A 14 24.40 29.25 -22.95
C SER A 14 24.92 28.06 -22.14
N ILE A 15 25.00 28.24 -20.82
CA ILE A 15 25.24 27.13 -19.89
C ILE A 15 23.95 26.32 -19.80
N THR A 16 23.83 25.29 -20.65
CA THR A 16 22.80 24.27 -20.47
C THR A 16 23.20 23.42 -19.27
N TRP A 17 22.61 23.69 -18.11
CA TRP A 17 22.65 22.77 -16.99
C TRP A 17 21.84 21.53 -17.40
N LYS A 18 22.51 20.51 -17.93
CA LYS A 18 21.98 19.15 -17.85
C LYS A 18 21.95 18.83 -16.37
N ILE A 19 20.79 19.00 -15.75
CA ILE A 19 20.53 18.45 -14.43
C ILE A 19 20.62 16.94 -14.63
N ASP A 20 21.79 16.38 -14.34
CA ASP A 20 21.95 14.94 -14.26
C ASP A 20 21.20 14.51 -13.00
N LEU A 21 19.91 14.22 -13.15
CA LEU A 21 19.08 13.58 -12.13
C LEU A 21 19.52 12.11 -11.99
N GLN A 22 20.80 11.85 -11.78
CA GLN A 22 21.24 10.60 -11.17
C GLN A 22 20.81 10.66 -9.71
N ASN A 23 19.53 10.39 -9.49
CA ASN A 23 18.96 10.19 -8.17
C ASN A 23 19.57 8.89 -7.64
N ASN A 24 20.74 9.02 -7.01
CA ASN A 24 21.55 7.94 -6.42
C ASN A 24 20.89 7.33 -5.16
N GLN A 25 19.55 7.44 -5.06
CA GLN A 25 18.78 6.82 -4.00
C GLN A 25 18.64 5.33 -4.32
N ARG A 26 19.09 4.51 -3.38
CA ARG A 26 18.82 3.07 -3.42
C ARG A 26 17.30 2.86 -3.47
N PRO A 27 16.80 1.86 -4.23
CA PRO A 27 15.38 1.55 -4.24
C PRO A 27 14.87 1.32 -2.81
N CYS A 28 13.78 2.00 -2.45
CA CYS A 28 13.11 1.84 -1.17
C CYS A 28 11.81 1.07 -1.38
N VAL A 29 11.50 0.18 -0.45
CA VAL A 29 10.24 -0.57 -0.42
C VAL A 29 9.49 -0.22 0.86
N ALA A 30 8.21 0.11 0.72
CA ALA A 30 7.30 0.24 1.85
C ALA A 30 6.49 -1.05 1.99
N PHE A 31 6.40 -1.57 3.20
CA PHE A 31 5.55 -2.72 3.50
C PHE A 31 4.16 -2.23 3.89
N SER A 32 3.14 -2.76 3.22
CA SER A 32 1.74 -2.52 3.55
C SER A 32 0.98 -3.84 3.55
N PHE A 33 0.06 -3.98 4.50
CA PHE A 33 -0.74 -5.17 4.70
C PHE A 33 -2.21 -4.76 4.64
N ASP A 34 -3.01 -5.53 3.91
CA ASP A 34 -4.44 -5.30 3.76
C ASP A 34 -5.23 -6.27 4.64
N ASP A 35 -6.46 -5.90 4.97
CA ASP A 35 -7.43 -6.67 5.74
C ASP A 35 -7.07 -6.88 7.21
N GLY A 36 -6.85 -8.12 7.61
CA GLY A 36 -6.86 -8.56 9.00
C GLY A 36 -7.66 -9.84 9.22
N ASN A 37 -7.13 -10.74 10.03
CA ASN A 37 -7.83 -11.95 10.43
C ASN A 37 -7.41 -12.33 11.87
N PRO A 38 -8.33 -12.28 12.84
CA PRO A 38 -8.01 -12.67 14.22
C PRO A 38 -8.16 -14.18 14.47
N ASN A 39 -8.60 -14.94 13.46
CA ASN A 39 -8.90 -16.35 13.62
C ASN A 39 -7.66 -17.23 13.45
N ASP A 40 -7.76 -18.41 14.04
CA ASP A 40 -6.79 -19.49 13.85
C ASP A 40 -6.72 -19.90 12.38
N ILE A 41 -5.51 -20.26 11.93
CA ILE A 41 -5.27 -20.78 10.59
C ILE A 41 -4.60 -22.15 10.76
N LEU A 42 -5.29 -23.21 10.34
CA LEU A 42 -4.83 -24.59 10.58
C LEU A 42 -4.61 -24.83 12.08
N ASN A 43 -3.39 -25.18 12.47
CA ASN A 43 -2.96 -25.39 13.85
C ASN A 43 -2.30 -24.16 14.48
N TYR A 44 -2.19 -23.03 13.77
CA TYR A 44 -1.62 -21.79 14.29
C TYR A 44 -2.70 -20.93 14.93
N LYS A 45 -2.49 -20.50 16.18
CA LYS A 45 -3.42 -19.59 16.84
C LYS A 45 -3.37 -18.21 16.23
N GLY A 46 -4.53 -17.56 16.15
CA GLY A 46 -4.69 -16.22 15.58
C GLY A 46 -3.64 -15.23 16.08
N GLU A 47 -3.46 -15.17 17.41
CA GLU A 47 -2.47 -14.32 18.08
C GLU A 47 -1.03 -14.65 17.69
N GLU A 48 -0.66 -15.93 17.58
CA GLU A 48 0.70 -16.37 17.31
C GLU A 48 1.14 -15.99 15.89
N TRP A 49 0.34 -16.33 14.87
CA TRP A 49 0.75 -16.06 13.49
C TRP A 49 0.71 -14.57 13.15
N ASN A 50 -0.20 -13.79 13.76
CA ASN A 50 -0.19 -12.34 13.62
C ASN A 50 1.05 -11.73 14.32
N ALA A 51 1.43 -12.24 15.49
CA ALA A 51 2.63 -11.77 16.21
C ALA A 51 3.91 -11.96 15.39
N MET A 52 4.03 -13.07 14.64
CA MET A 52 5.18 -13.33 13.76
C MET A 52 5.45 -12.17 12.79
N ILE A 53 4.41 -11.54 12.22
CA ILE A 53 4.56 -10.41 11.28
C ILE A 53 5.14 -9.20 12.01
N VAL A 54 4.52 -8.82 13.14
CA VAL A 54 4.93 -7.65 13.93
C VAL A 54 6.35 -7.82 14.48
N GLU A 55 6.70 -9.02 14.92
CA GLU A 55 8.04 -9.35 15.41
C GLU A 55 9.11 -9.22 14.34
N GLN A 56 8.84 -9.69 13.10
CA GLN A 56 9.80 -9.50 12.00
C GLN A 56 9.96 -8.02 11.64
N LEU A 57 8.86 -7.25 11.59
CA LEU A 57 8.92 -5.81 11.35
C LEU A 57 9.79 -5.12 12.41
N LYS A 58 9.55 -5.41 13.69
CA LYS A 58 10.33 -4.88 14.80
C LYS A 58 11.81 -5.30 14.74
N LYS A 59 12.09 -6.59 14.49
CA LYS A 59 13.44 -7.15 14.40
C LYS A 59 14.30 -6.42 13.36
N TYR A 60 13.71 -6.05 12.22
CA TYR A 60 14.40 -5.35 11.14
C TYR A 60 14.20 -3.83 11.16
N ASN A 61 13.60 -3.28 12.22
CA ASN A 61 13.31 -1.85 12.38
C ASN A 61 12.52 -1.27 11.18
N ILE A 62 11.57 -2.05 10.66
CA ILE A 62 10.69 -1.67 9.55
C ILE A 62 9.39 -1.15 10.13
N LYS A 63 8.99 0.07 9.75
CA LYS A 63 7.64 0.57 9.97
C LYS A 63 6.77 0.23 8.78
N ALA A 64 5.61 -0.37 9.02
CA ALA A 64 4.64 -0.74 8.00
C ALA A 64 3.32 0.02 8.14
N VAL A 65 2.46 -0.12 7.13
CA VAL A 65 1.07 0.33 7.17
C VAL A 65 0.14 -0.87 7.17
N TRP A 66 -0.86 -0.87 8.05
CA TRP A 66 -1.98 -1.80 7.99
C TRP A 66 -3.23 -1.09 7.50
N PHE A 67 -3.70 -1.45 6.31
CA PHE A 67 -5.00 -1.04 5.78
C PHE A 67 -6.07 -2.00 6.31
N VAL A 68 -6.84 -1.52 7.28
CA VAL A 68 -7.71 -2.34 8.11
C VAL A 68 -9.06 -2.62 7.44
N GLY A 69 -9.33 -3.90 7.18
CA GLY A 69 -10.67 -4.41 6.84
C GLY A 69 -11.48 -4.65 8.11
N ALA A 70 -12.18 -3.62 8.59
CA ALA A 70 -12.60 -3.54 9.99
C ALA A 70 -13.60 -4.62 10.44
N LYS A 71 -14.47 -5.14 9.57
CA LYS A 71 -15.54 -6.09 9.95
C LYS A 71 -15.03 -7.33 10.68
N LYS A 72 -13.88 -7.87 10.25
CA LYS A 72 -13.29 -9.08 10.86
C LYS A 72 -12.63 -8.78 12.22
N LEU A 73 -12.31 -7.52 12.48
CA LEU A 73 -11.57 -7.08 13.67
C LEU A 73 -12.46 -6.35 14.68
N ASP A 74 -13.73 -6.10 14.37
CA ASP A 74 -14.70 -5.50 15.28
C ASP A 74 -15.16 -6.52 16.34
N ASN A 75 -14.20 -6.95 17.16
CA ASN A 75 -14.33 -7.84 18.31
C ASN A 75 -13.05 -7.72 19.16
N GLU A 76 -13.07 -8.31 20.36
CA GLU A 76 -11.95 -8.18 21.32
C GLU A 76 -10.61 -8.71 20.79
N LYS A 77 -10.61 -9.84 20.06
CA LYS A 77 -9.37 -10.38 19.47
C LYS A 77 -8.81 -9.43 18.41
N GLY A 78 -9.67 -8.88 17.55
CA GLY A 78 -9.27 -7.93 16.52
C GLY A 78 -8.71 -6.63 17.10
N LYS A 79 -9.36 -6.08 18.12
CA LYS A 79 -8.86 -4.89 18.86
C LYS A 79 -7.49 -5.15 19.50
N LEU A 80 -7.28 -6.34 20.07
CA LEU A 80 -5.98 -6.70 20.63
C LEU A 80 -4.88 -6.73 19.55
N LEU A 81 -5.17 -7.27 18.36
CA LEU A 81 -4.23 -7.26 17.24
C LEU A 81 -3.90 -5.85 16.77
N LEU A 82 -4.91 -4.98 16.64
CA LEU A 82 -4.73 -3.57 16.30
C LEU A 82 -3.86 -2.85 17.34
N GLN A 83 -4.13 -3.08 18.64
CA GLN A 83 -3.33 -2.50 19.72
C GLN A 83 -1.86 -2.97 19.66
N ASN A 84 -1.61 -4.24 19.35
CA ASN A 84 -0.26 -4.77 19.20
C ASN A 84 0.49 -4.13 18.01
N TRP A 85 -0.21 -3.91 16.90
CA TRP A 85 0.32 -3.18 15.74
C TRP A 85 0.63 -1.72 16.07
N ASP A 86 -0.28 -1.03 16.77
CA ASP A 86 -0.13 0.36 17.20
C ASP A 86 1.06 0.52 18.18
N ASN A 87 1.16 -0.37 19.17
CA ASN A 87 2.25 -0.39 20.15
C ASN A 87 3.62 -0.64 19.50
N ALA A 88 3.66 -1.38 18.38
CA ALA A 88 4.87 -1.58 17.59
C ALA A 88 5.24 -0.35 16.73
N GLY A 89 4.43 0.71 16.73
CA GLY A 89 4.68 1.94 15.99
C GLY A 89 4.38 1.85 14.50
N ASN A 90 3.57 0.87 14.08
CA ASN A 90 3.09 0.75 12.71
C ASN A 90 1.89 1.67 12.49
N ILE A 91 1.69 2.11 11.24
CA ILE A 91 0.56 2.96 10.87
C ILE A 91 -0.69 2.11 10.74
N ILE A 92 -1.80 2.62 11.28
CA ILE A 92 -3.14 2.06 11.08
C ILE A 92 -3.90 2.96 10.10
N ALA A 93 -4.45 2.36 9.04
CA ALA A 93 -5.05 3.03 7.90
C ALA A 93 -6.36 2.36 7.49
N ASN A 94 -7.18 3.05 6.69
CA ASN A 94 -8.54 2.63 6.39
C ASN A 94 -8.61 1.78 5.12
N HIS A 95 -9.29 0.63 5.19
CA HIS A 95 -9.57 -0.26 4.05
C HIS A 95 -11.06 -0.61 3.92
N THR A 96 -11.94 0.30 4.34
CA THR A 96 -13.39 0.09 4.49
C THR A 96 -13.78 -0.92 5.56
N TYR A 97 -15.06 -0.91 5.95
CA TYR A 97 -15.55 -1.80 6.98
C TYR A 97 -15.74 -3.22 6.48
N ASN A 98 -16.51 -3.45 5.40
CA ASN A 98 -16.81 -4.79 4.90
C ASN A 98 -15.92 -5.23 3.72
N HIS A 99 -14.85 -4.51 3.38
CA HIS A 99 -14.01 -4.79 2.21
C HIS A 99 -14.85 -4.82 0.91
N THR A 100 -15.68 -3.80 0.74
CA THR A 100 -16.66 -3.70 -0.37
C THR A 100 -16.00 -3.24 -1.68
N ASN A 101 -16.48 -3.77 -2.80
CA ASN A 101 -16.02 -3.36 -4.12
C ASN A 101 -16.78 -2.11 -4.59
N PHE A 102 -16.11 -0.96 -4.66
CA PHE A 102 -16.78 0.28 -5.10
C PHE A 102 -17.28 0.26 -6.55
N ASN A 103 -16.71 -0.62 -7.39
CA ASN A 103 -17.15 -0.81 -8.77
C ASN A 103 -18.42 -1.65 -8.89
N ASP A 104 -18.92 -2.24 -7.78
CA ASP A 104 -20.21 -2.94 -7.78
C ASP A 104 -21.33 -1.98 -8.22
N THR A 105 -22.20 -2.42 -9.13
CA THR A 105 -23.28 -1.60 -9.69
C THR A 105 -24.29 -1.14 -8.64
N LEU A 106 -24.47 -1.90 -7.56
CA LEU A 106 -25.37 -1.58 -6.46
C LEU A 106 -24.72 -0.66 -5.41
N MET A 107 -23.39 -0.51 -5.43
CA MET A 107 -22.68 0.33 -4.48
C MET A 107 -22.79 1.80 -4.86
N THR A 108 -23.48 2.61 -4.06
CA THR A 108 -23.54 4.06 -4.25
C THR A 108 -22.34 4.78 -3.62
N CYS A 109 -22.12 6.04 -3.97
CA CYS A 109 -21.08 6.85 -3.30
C CYS A 109 -21.39 7.04 -1.80
N TYR A 110 -22.67 7.24 -1.45
CA TYR A 110 -23.11 7.40 -0.07
C TYR A 110 -22.82 6.14 0.76
N ASP A 111 -23.19 4.96 0.25
CA ASP A 111 -22.96 3.70 0.94
C ASP A 111 -21.46 3.44 1.14
N PHE A 112 -20.65 3.74 0.13
CA PHE A 112 -19.20 3.56 0.21
C PHE A 112 -18.55 4.55 1.19
N ILE A 113 -19.05 5.79 1.29
CA ILE A 113 -18.60 6.73 2.31
C ILE A 113 -18.93 6.20 3.72
N ASN A 114 -20.12 5.63 3.92
CA ASN A 114 -20.49 5.01 5.20
C ASN A 114 -19.55 3.85 5.55
N GLU A 115 -19.11 3.06 4.57
CA GLU A 115 -18.11 2.01 4.76
C GLU A 115 -16.76 2.55 5.25
N ILE A 116 -16.32 3.70 4.74
CA ILE A 116 -15.10 4.38 5.20
C ILE A 116 -15.29 4.91 6.62
N GLN A 117 -16.37 5.65 6.89
CA GLN A 117 -16.65 6.24 8.20
C GLN A 117 -16.80 5.17 9.30
N LYS A 118 -17.45 4.05 8.98
CA LYS A 118 -17.60 2.94 9.93
C LYS A 118 -16.27 2.28 10.25
N CYS A 119 -15.39 2.09 9.27
CA CYS A 119 -14.02 1.64 9.52
C CYS A 119 -13.27 2.64 10.41
N ASP A 120 -13.33 3.93 10.08
CA ASP A 120 -12.74 5.01 10.88
C ASP A 120 -13.20 4.98 12.34
N SER A 121 -14.48 4.74 12.60
CA SER A 121 -15.01 4.66 13.97
C SER A 121 -14.38 3.55 14.83
N LEU A 122 -13.85 2.50 14.20
CA LEU A 122 -13.11 1.43 14.89
C LEU A 122 -11.64 1.79 15.11
N ILE A 123 -11.02 2.55 14.21
CA ILE A 123 -9.55 2.70 14.14
C ILE A 123 -9.02 4.10 14.48
N ASN A 124 -9.86 5.13 14.59
CA ASN A 124 -9.41 6.51 14.75
C ASN A 124 -8.80 6.82 16.14
N SER A 125 -9.02 5.96 17.13
CA SER A 125 -8.54 6.13 18.50
C SER A 125 -7.12 5.61 18.73
N TYR A 126 -6.57 4.82 17.79
CA TYR A 126 -5.19 4.32 17.89
C TYR A 126 -4.18 5.45 17.65
N LYS A 127 -3.06 5.40 18.38
CA LYS A 127 -2.06 6.49 18.42
C LYS A 127 -1.46 6.77 17.04
N ASN A 128 -1.21 5.73 16.26
CA ASN A 128 -0.58 5.81 14.94
C ASN A 128 -1.60 5.72 13.79
N TYR A 129 -2.89 5.97 14.08
CA TYR A 129 -3.87 6.15 13.02
C TYR A 129 -3.47 7.31 12.11
N GLN A 130 -3.55 7.08 10.80
CA GLN A 130 -3.39 8.14 9.81
C GLN A 130 -4.51 8.06 8.78
N ARG A 131 -4.95 9.21 8.28
CA ARG A 131 -5.90 9.31 7.16
C ARG A 131 -5.23 8.90 5.85
N ILE A 132 -4.92 7.61 5.74
CA ILE A 132 -4.49 6.96 4.51
C ILE A 132 -5.57 5.94 4.17
N PHE A 133 -6.00 5.92 2.91
CA PHE A 133 -7.08 5.07 2.45
C PHE A 133 -6.65 4.22 1.26
N ARG A 134 -6.92 2.92 1.31
CA ARG A 134 -6.76 2.01 0.17
C ARG A 134 -8.12 1.43 -0.21
N PHE A 135 -8.40 1.45 -1.51
CA PHE A 135 -9.59 0.82 -2.07
C PHE A 135 -9.48 -0.71 -2.00
N PRO A 136 -10.48 -1.42 -1.46
CA PRO A 136 -10.63 -2.86 -1.68
C PRO A 136 -10.53 -3.18 -3.17
N TYR A 137 -9.78 -4.24 -3.50
CA TYR A 137 -9.54 -4.68 -4.88
C TYR A 137 -8.94 -3.61 -5.82
N LEU A 138 -8.44 -2.50 -5.26
CA LEU A 138 -7.97 -1.32 -5.99
C LEU A 138 -9.04 -0.71 -6.92
N LYS A 139 -10.33 -0.87 -6.59
CA LYS A 139 -11.45 -0.40 -7.40
C LYS A 139 -11.92 0.97 -6.93
N GLY A 140 -11.41 2.03 -7.57
CA GLY A 140 -11.68 3.43 -7.25
C GLY A 140 -12.92 4.07 -7.89
N GLY A 141 -13.85 3.26 -8.42
CA GLY A 141 -15.06 3.72 -9.14
C GLY A 141 -14.99 3.40 -10.64
N ASN A 142 -16.03 2.77 -11.17
CA ASN A 142 -16.16 2.40 -12.59
C ASN A 142 -16.87 3.44 -13.46
N THR A 143 -17.31 4.55 -12.87
CA THR A 143 -17.89 5.69 -13.59
C THR A 143 -17.20 6.98 -13.16
N ILE A 144 -17.23 8.00 -14.01
CA ILE A 144 -16.70 9.34 -13.69
C ILE A 144 -17.36 9.87 -12.41
N ALA A 145 -18.69 9.75 -12.30
CA ALA A 145 -19.43 10.21 -11.13
C ALA A 145 -18.98 9.53 -9.83
N LYS A 146 -18.81 8.20 -9.83
CA LYS A 146 -18.30 7.47 -8.65
C LYS A 146 -16.90 7.92 -8.26
N ARG A 147 -15.99 7.95 -9.25
CA ARG A 147 -14.59 8.36 -9.07
C ARG A 147 -14.51 9.77 -8.48
N ASP A 148 -15.24 10.72 -9.06
CA ASP A 148 -15.14 12.14 -8.68
C ASP A 148 -15.82 12.41 -7.34
N CYS A 149 -16.96 11.79 -7.07
CA CYS A 149 -17.61 11.85 -5.76
C CYS A 149 -16.64 11.42 -4.65
N LEU A 150 -16.00 10.26 -4.83
CA LEU A 150 -15.16 9.72 -3.77
C LEU A 150 -13.80 10.41 -3.67
N ARG A 151 -13.19 10.82 -4.79
CA ARG A 151 -11.97 11.66 -4.75
C ARG A 151 -12.24 12.99 -4.04
N SER A 152 -13.40 13.58 -4.25
CA SER A 152 -13.80 14.82 -3.57
C SER A 152 -13.96 14.58 -2.07
N TYR A 153 -14.66 13.51 -1.68
CA TYR A 153 -14.79 13.12 -0.27
C TYR A 153 -13.42 12.88 0.39
N LEU A 154 -12.55 12.08 -0.22
CA LEU A 154 -11.22 11.78 0.31
C LEU A 154 -10.38 13.06 0.44
N LYS A 155 -10.44 13.96 -0.55
CA LYS A 155 -9.72 15.25 -0.51
C LYS A 155 -10.22 16.17 0.61
N ILE A 156 -11.54 16.34 0.73
CA ILE A 156 -12.16 17.20 1.75
C ILE A 156 -11.87 16.68 3.17
N ASN A 157 -11.83 15.36 3.34
CA ASN A 157 -11.53 14.71 4.62
C ASN A 157 -10.03 14.37 4.78
N GLU A 158 -9.16 15.00 3.99
CA GLU A 158 -7.69 14.93 4.13
C GLU A 158 -7.09 13.51 4.06
N TYR A 159 -7.75 12.58 3.36
CA TYR A 159 -7.19 11.27 3.10
C TYR A 159 -6.10 11.31 2.03
N LYS A 160 -4.99 10.65 2.32
CA LYS A 160 -3.97 10.28 1.33
C LYS A 160 -4.31 8.92 0.72
N GLN A 161 -4.05 8.76 -0.57
CA GLN A 161 -4.26 7.48 -1.23
C GLN A 161 -3.12 6.50 -0.90
N GLY A 162 -3.47 5.33 -0.37
CA GLY A 162 -2.57 4.20 -0.14
C GLY A 162 -2.33 3.41 -1.42
N TRP A 163 -1.43 3.90 -2.27
CA TRP A 163 -1.09 3.26 -3.55
C TRP A 163 -0.46 1.87 -3.39
N VAL A 164 -0.53 1.06 -4.44
CA VAL A 164 0.16 -0.22 -4.58
C VAL A 164 0.97 -0.17 -5.86
N THR A 165 2.28 -0.40 -5.76
CA THR A 165 3.20 -0.42 -6.91
C THR A 165 3.76 -1.81 -7.18
N ILE A 166 3.70 -2.73 -6.21
CA ILE A 166 4.16 -4.11 -6.33
C ILE A 166 3.03 -5.02 -5.82
N ASP A 167 2.43 -5.79 -6.72
CA ASP A 167 1.45 -6.83 -6.36
C ASP A 167 2.17 -8.07 -5.82
N ALA A 168 1.85 -8.45 -4.58
CA ALA A 168 2.44 -9.58 -3.88
C ALA A 168 1.82 -10.94 -4.24
N SER A 169 0.55 -10.95 -4.70
CA SER A 169 -0.23 -12.17 -4.98
C SER A 169 -0.22 -13.22 -3.84
N ASP A 170 0.05 -12.76 -2.63
CA ASP A 170 0.25 -13.54 -1.41
C ASP A 170 -1.02 -14.28 -1.01
N TRP A 171 -2.19 -13.67 -1.17
CA TRP A 171 -3.49 -14.29 -0.94
C TRP A 171 -3.68 -15.59 -1.75
N TYR A 172 -3.23 -15.62 -3.00
CA TYR A 172 -3.34 -16.80 -3.87
C TYR A 172 -2.33 -17.88 -3.48
N ILE A 173 -1.09 -17.48 -3.22
CA ILE A 173 -0.02 -18.39 -2.78
C ILE A 173 -0.39 -19.01 -1.42
N ASN A 174 -0.89 -18.20 -0.49
CA ASN A 174 -1.39 -18.64 0.81
C ASN A 174 -2.56 -19.63 0.65
N SER A 175 -3.54 -19.33 -0.20
CA SER A 175 -4.65 -20.27 -0.49
C SER A 175 -4.14 -21.65 -0.93
N ARG A 176 -3.13 -21.68 -1.81
CA ARG A 176 -2.49 -22.93 -2.27
C ARG A 176 -1.72 -23.64 -1.15
N LEU A 177 -1.02 -22.89 -0.30
CA LEU A 177 -0.30 -23.40 0.87
C LEU A 177 -1.26 -24.04 1.88
N ILE A 178 -2.32 -23.33 2.24
CA ILE A 178 -3.37 -23.83 3.14
C ILE A 178 -4.01 -25.10 2.58
N LYS A 179 -4.33 -25.13 1.28
CA LYS A 179 -4.85 -26.35 0.63
C LYS A 179 -3.87 -27.53 0.73
N ARG A 180 -2.56 -27.28 0.56
CA ARG A 180 -1.51 -28.30 0.67
C ARG A 180 -1.43 -28.85 2.10
N LEU A 181 -1.40 -27.97 3.09
CA LEU A 181 -1.27 -28.35 4.50
C LEU A 181 -2.53 -29.00 5.07
N LYS A 182 -3.74 -28.64 4.59
CA LYS A 182 -4.96 -29.38 4.93
C LYS A 182 -4.92 -30.84 4.49
N LYS A 183 -4.28 -31.14 3.35
CA LYS A 183 -4.13 -32.52 2.83
C LYS A 183 -3.00 -33.28 3.53
N ASN A 184 -1.90 -32.60 3.87
CA ASN A 184 -0.79 -33.17 4.61
C ASN A 184 -0.17 -32.07 5.50
N PRO A 185 -0.44 -32.08 6.82
CA PRO A 185 0.10 -31.09 7.74
C PRO A 185 1.64 -31.08 7.86
N GLN A 186 2.29 -32.19 7.49
CA GLN A 186 3.76 -32.36 7.49
C GLN A 186 4.37 -32.20 6.09
N ALA A 187 3.62 -31.63 5.13
CA ALA A 187 4.14 -31.38 3.80
C ALA A 187 5.35 -30.44 3.86
N ASP A 188 6.39 -30.74 3.06
CA ASP A 188 7.45 -29.75 2.80
C ASP A 188 6.85 -28.50 2.12
N ILE A 189 7.09 -27.35 2.74
CA ILE A 189 6.62 -26.04 2.29
C ILE A 189 7.75 -25.17 1.71
N LYS A 190 8.99 -25.65 1.66
CA LYS A 190 10.15 -24.89 1.17
C LYS A 190 9.89 -24.30 -0.22
N GLY A 191 9.27 -25.07 -1.11
CA GLY A 191 8.90 -24.60 -2.45
C GLY A 191 7.94 -23.40 -2.46
N PHE A 192 7.02 -23.30 -1.49
CA PHE A 192 6.13 -22.13 -1.37
C PHE A 192 6.91 -20.89 -0.94
N LYS A 193 7.82 -21.05 0.04
CA LYS A 193 8.68 -19.97 0.52
C LYS A 193 9.58 -19.44 -0.61
N ASP A 194 10.29 -20.34 -1.29
CA ASP A 194 11.23 -19.99 -2.35
C ASP A 194 10.49 -19.29 -3.51
N TYR A 195 9.33 -19.83 -3.91
CA TYR A 195 8.47 -19.21 -4.91
C TYR A 195 8.02 -17.80 -4.50
N TYR A 196 7.53 -17.63 -3.27
CA TYR A 196 7.03 -16.33 -2.80
C TYR A 196 8.11 -15.26 -2.82
N ILE A 197 9.30 -15.56 -2.28
CA ILE A 197 10.42 -14.60 -2.27
C ILE A 197 10.82 -14.23 -3.69
N ASN A 198 10.96 -15.21 -4.59
CA ASN A 198 11.30 -14.95 -5.98
C ASN A 198 10.20 -14.14 -6.70
N HIS A 199 8.92 -14.47 -6.46
CA HIS A 199 7.79 -13.74 -7.02
C HIS A 199 7.84 -12.25 -6.62
N ILE A 200 7.99 -11.93 -5.33
CA ILE A 200 8.11 -10.55 -4.87
C ILE A 200 9.28 -9.83 -5.56
N PHE A 201 10.45 -10.46 -5.64
CA PHE A 201 11.62 -9.86 -6.26
C PHE A 201 11.44 -9.59 -7.76
N VAL A 202 10.84 -10.55 -8.49
CA VAL A 202 10.53 -10.39 -9.91
C VAL A 202 9.48 -9.29 -10.13
N ARG A 203 8.42 -9.25 -9.32
CA ARG A 203 7.40 -8.19 -9.41
C ARG A 203 7.99 -6.81 -9.10
N ALA A 204 8.83 -6.70 -8.08
CA ALA A 204 9.51 -5.46 -7.74
C ALA A 204 10.35 -4.90 -8.90
N GLN A 205 11.15 -5.76 -9.54
CA GLN A 205 11.94 -5.37 -10.70
C GLN A 205 11.06 -4.99 -11.89
N TYR A 206 10.04 -5.79 -12.19
CA TYR A 206 9.12 -5.54 -13.29
C TYR A 206 8.46 -4.16 -13.17
N TYR A 207 7.85 -3.85 -12.02
CA TYR A 207 7.16 -2.59 -11.81
C TYR A 207 8.10 -1.38 -11.75
N ASN A 208 9.32 -1.56 -11.22
CA ASN A 208 10.35 -0.53 -11.26
C ASN A 208 10.84 -0.23 -12.68
N ASN A 209 10.96 -1.24 -13.55
CA ASN A 209 11.34 -1.01 -14.94
C ASN A 209 10.19 -0.38 -15.73
N LEU A 210 8.97 -0.87 -15.53
CA LEU A 210 7.77 -0.30 -16.16
C LEU A 210 7.59 1.17 -15.78
N SER A 211 7.84 1.57 -14.53
CA SER A 211 7.73 2.97 -14.12
C SER A 211 8.74 3.87 -14.84
N LYS A 212 9.98 3.40 -15.03
CA LYS A 212 11.01 4.12 -15.79
C LYS A 212 10.63 4.27 -17.26
N GLU A 213 10.10 3.21 -17.88
CA GLU A 213 9.64 3.24 -19.27
C GLU A 213 8.51 4.26 -19.45
N ILE A 214 7.46 4.20 -18.62
CA ILE A 214 6.32 5.12 -18.70
C ILE A 214 6.76 6.57 -18.50
N ILE A 215 7.61 6.85 -17.50
CA ILE A 215 8.09 8.21 -17.24
C ILE A 215 8.96 8.70 -18.41
N SER A 216 9.82 7.86 -18.97
CA SER A 216 10.66 8.23 -20.11
C SER A 216 9.84 8.58 -21.36
N VAL A 217 8.68 7.94 -21.55
CA VAL A 217 7.75 8.27 -22.63
C VAL A 217 7.03 9.59 -22.38
N LEU A 218 6.72 9.93 -21.13
CA LEU A 218 6.02 11.18 -20.78
C LEU A 218 6.91 12.43 -20.80
N LEU A 219 8.23 12.25 -20.76
CA LEU A 219 9.21 13.33 -20.76
C LEU A 219 9.82 13.62 -22.15
N ASN A 220 9.48 12.80 -23.15
CA ASN A 220 9.86 12.98 -24.56
C ASN A 220 8.64 13.38 -25.39
#